data_AF-A0A2L2YYW4-F1
#
_entry.id   AF-A0A2L2YYW4-F1
#
_cell.length_a   1.000
_cell.length_b   1.000
_cell.length_c   1.000
_cell.angle_alpha   90.00
_cell.angle_beta   90.00
_cell.angle_gamma   90.00
#
_symmetry.space_group_name_H-M   'P 1'
#
loop_
_entity.id
_entity.type
_entity.pdbx_description
1 polymer ?
#
loop_
_entity_poly.entity_id
_entity_poly.type
_entity_poly.pdbx_seq_one_letter_code
_entity_poly.pdbx_strand_id
1 'polypeptide(L)'
;SMISNRYARANNIYMGNEFDCNIPSSYIIYLDMNNLYGGAMQSYLPTKQFRWSQNLDLSVEYIQSLSDEADEGMILEVDLEYPAELHELHNDLPVAPEQMKVQFNMLSPYSQRAAAPLNVSNNYNVSKLIPNLNDKCRYILHYRNLKLYLNLGLKMTKIHKILLFKQEPWLRAYINFNTNMRKNATNSFDKDFWKLMNNAVFGKSMENVRNRLNV
;
A
#
# COMPACT_ATOMS: atom_id res chain seq x y z
N SER A 1 -0.93 0.34 8.33
CA SER A 1 0.37 0.21 9.03
C SER A 1 0.37 1.22 10.17
N MET A 2 0.91 0.88 11.33
CA MET A 2 0.97 1.76 12.51
C MET A 2 2.45 2.05 12.78
N ILE A 3 2.84 3.31 12.64
CA ILE A 3 4.09 3.81 13.24
C ILE A 3 3.69 4.31 14.61
N SER A 4 4.19 3.69 15.66
CA SER A 4 3.92 4.19 17.00
C SER A 4 5.11 3.98 17.91
N ASN A 5 5.49 5.06 18.59
CA ASN A 5 5.99 4.91 19.94
C ASN A 5 4.87 4.27 20.78
N ARG A 6 5.17 3.21 21.54
CA ARG A 6 4.19 2.47 22.35
C ARG A 6 3.40 3.36 23.30
N TYR A 7 3.95 4.53 23.63
CA TYR A 7 3.29 5.59 24.35
C TYR A 7 3.74 6.95 23.77
N ALA A 8 2.78 7.82 23.49
CA ALA A 8 3.02 9.22 23.15
C ALA A 8 1.98 10.06 23.91
N ARG A 9 2.44 11.14 24.55
CA ARG A 9 1.57 12.12 25.23
C ARG A 9 1.83 13.48 24.60
N ALA A 10 0.75 14.15 24.20
CA ALA A 10 0.83 15.54 23.77
C ALA A 10 1.11 16.44 25.00
N ASN A 11 1.77 17.57 24.78
CA ASN A 11 1.92 18.65 25.74
C ASN A 11 1.62 19.97 25.01
N ASN A 12 0.38 20.42 25.02
CA ASN A 12 0.02 21.66 24.34
C ASN A 12 -0.98 22.48 25.14
N ILE A 13 -1.04 23.76 24.80
CA ILE A 13 -1.84 24.77 25.50
C ILE A 13 -3.34 24.45 25.56
N TYR A 14 -3.84 23.59 24.68
CA TYR A 14 -5.26 23.20 24.66
C TYR A 14 -5.61 22.13 25.71
N MET A 15 -4.61 21.60 26.43
CA MET A 15 -4.79 20.58 27.47
C MET A 15 -5.13 21.17 28.85
N GLY A 16 -5.26 22.48 28.98
CA GLY A 16 -5.69 23.14 30.22
C GLY A 16 -4.76 22.83 31.40
N ASN A 17 -5.31 22.30 32.49
CA ASN A 17 -4.55 21.99 33.71
C ASN A 17 -3.50 20.87 33.54
N GLU A 18 -3.55 20.11 32.44
CA GLU A 18 -2.55 19.08 32.13
C GLU A 18 -1.36 19.62 31.31
N PHE A 19 -1.40 20.88 30.86
CA PHE A 19 -0.29 21.50 30.14
C PHE A 19 0.83 21.87 31.11
N ASP A 20 2.05 21.43 30.80
CA ASP A 20 3.26 21.82 31.54
C ASP A 20 4.08 22.80 30.70
N CYS A 21 4.19 24.04 31.18
CA CYS A 21 4.94 25.11 30.53
C CYS A 21 6.47 24.91 30.59
N ASN A 22 6.96 23.99 31.43
CA ASN A 22 8.39 23.68 31.55
C ASN A 22 8.86 22.63 30.55
N ILE A 23 7.93 21.96 29.85
CA ILE A 23 8.23 20.92 28.86
C ILE A 23 7.95 21.48 27.45
N PRO A 24 8.77 21.16 26.43
CA PRO A 24 8.49 21.57 25.06
C PRO A 24 7.08 21.22 24.60
N SER A 25 6.47 22.11 23.81
CA SER A 25 5.13 21.84 23.30
C SER A 25 5.15 20.70 22.26
N SER A 26 4.23 19.76 22.39
CA SER A 26 4.03 18.66 21.46
C SER A 26 2.54 18.43 21.16
N TYR A 27 2.27 18.03 19.92
CA TYR A 27 0.94 17.76 19.40
C TYR A 27 0.89 16.34 18.85
N ILE A 28 -0.24 15.67 19.06
CA ILE A 28 -0.56 14.40 18.38
C ILE A 28 -1.57 14.72 17.29
N ILE A 29 -1.23 14.42 16.06
CA ILE A 29 -2.08 14.72 14.90
C ILE A 29 -2.77 13.43 14.45
N TYR A 30 -4.08 13.53 14.23
CA TYR A 30 -4.85 12.49 13.56
C TYR A 30 -5.10 12.90 12.11
N LEU A 31 -4.53 12.15 11.17
CA LEU A 31 -4.71 12.36 9.74
C LEU A 31 -5.56 11.22 9.18
N ASP A 32 -6.68 11.56 8.54
CA ASP A 32 -7.51 10.62 7.79
C ASP A 32 -7.71 11.12 6.37
N MET A 33 -7.51 10.23 5.39
CA MET A 33 -7.66 10.58 3.98
C MET A 33 -9.12 10.42 3.56
N ASN A 34 -9.77 11.55 3.28
CA ASN A 34 -11.11 11.56 2.74
C ASN A 34 -11.16 10.83 1.38
N ASN A 35 -11.99 9.79 1.29
CA ASN A 35 -12.26 9.05 0.04
C ASN A 35 -11.01 8.44 -0.61
N LEU A 36 -10.15 7.79 0.18
CA LEU A 36 -8.91 7.13 -0.28
C LEU A 36 -9.09 6.27 -1.56
N TYR A 37 -10.08 5.37 -1.58
CA TYR A 37 -10.34 4.51 -2.75
C TYR A 37 -10.77 5.33 -3.98
N GLY A 38 -11.62 6.34 -3.78
CA GLY A 38 -11.99 7.28 -4.85
C GLY A 38 -10.78 7.98 -5.45
N GLY A 39 -9.88 8.48 -4.60
CA GLY A 39 -8.63 9.10 -5.03
C GLY A 39 -7.77 8.17 -5.90
N ALA A 40 -7.59 6.91 -5.45
CA ALA A 40 -6.86 5.92 -6.23
C ALA A 40 -7.55 5.60 -7.57
N MET A 41 -8.87 5.49 -7.59
CA MET A 41 -9.64 5.19 -8.80
C MET A 41 -9.65 6.34 -9.83
N GLN A 42 -9.33 7.58 -9.44
CA GLN A 42 -9.19 8.70 -10.39
C GLN A 42 -7.87 8.68 -11.17
N SER A 43 -6.94 7.81 -10.81
CA SER A 43 -5.65 7.66 -11.49
C SER A 43 -5.81 6.94 -12.83
N TYR A 44 -4.77 6.94 -13.66
CA TYR A 44 -4.74 6.11 -14.87
C TYR A 44 -4.68 4.64 -14.44
N LEU A 45 -5.63 3.83 -14.90
CA LEU A 45 -5.76 2.42 -14.55
C LEU A 45 -5.69 1.55 -15.82
N PRO A 46 -5.19 0.30 -15.72
CA PRO A 46 -5.16 -0.62 -16.85
C PRO A 46 -6.54 -0.84 -17.46
N THR A 47 -6.64 -0.83 -18.79
CA THR A 47 -7.91 -1.05 -19.50
C THR A 47 -7.85 -2.14 -20.56
N LYS A 48 -6.85 -2.12 -21.46
CA LYS A 48 -6.83 -3.03 -22.62
C LYS A 48 -5.43 -3.27 -23.16
N GLN A 49 -5.33 -4.14 -24.18
CA GLN A 49 -4.10 -4.44 -24.92
C GLN A 49 -2.97 -5.01 -24.05
N PHE A 50 -3.32 -5.93 -23.15
CA PHE A 50 -2.36 -6.64 -22.33
C PHE A 50 -1.42 -7.48 -23.20
N ARG A 51 -0.11 -7.26 -23.09
CA ARG A 51 0.92 -7.97 -23.85
C ARG A 51 2.19 -8.16 -23.04
N TRP A 52 2.87 -9.29 -23.23
CA TRP A 52 4.20 -9.51 -22.68
C TRP A 52 5.24 -8.74 -23.49
N SER A 53 6.11 -8.00 -22.82
CA SER A 53 7.27 -7.39 -23.48
C SER A 53 8.33 -8.46 -23.80
N GLN A 54 8.93 -8.37 -24.98
CA GLN A 54 10.11 -9.16 -25.35
C GLN A 54 11.40 -8.50 -24.85
N ASN A 55 11.39 -7.16 -24.72
CA ASN A 55 12.51 -6.43 -24.15
C ASN A 55 12.35 -6.35 -22.62
N LEU A 56 13.29 -6.96 -21.91
CA LEU A 56 13.37 -6.93 -20.44
C LEU A 56 14.49 -6.02 -19.93
N ASP A 57 15.26 -5.42 -20.83
CA ASP A 57 16.36 -4.51 -20.50
C ASP A 57 15.83 -3.08 -20.39
N LEU A 58 15.23 -2.77 -19.24
CA LEU A 58 14.79 -1.42 -18.87
C LEU A 58 15.71 -0.85 -17.81
N SER A 59 16.26 0.35 -18.07
CA SER A 59 17.07 1.05 -17.08
C SER A 59 16.20 1.65 -15.96
N VAL A 60 16.80 1.87 -14.80
CA VAL A 60 16.16 2.52 -13.66
C VAL A 60 15.70 3.94 -14.01
N GLU A 61 16.53 4.67 -14.76
CA GLU A 61 16.25 6.04 -15.21
C GLU A 61 15.04 6.06 -16.15
N TYR A 62 14.93 5.09 -17.06
CA TYR A 62 13.76 4.95 -17.91
C TYR A 62 12.50 4.76 -17.07
N ILE A 63 12.51 3.80 -16.13
CA ILE A 63 11.35 3.53 -15.26
C ILE A 63 10.96 4.76 -14.44
N GLN A 64 11.94 5.50 -13.91
CA GLN A 64 11.69 6.74 -13.16
C GLN A 64 11.14 7.86 -14.03
N SER A 65 11.57 7.95 -15.30
CA SER A 65 11.12 8.98 -16.24
C SER A 65 9.69 8.78 -16.75
N LEU A 66 9.14 7.56 -16.63
CA LEU A 66 7.79 7.25 -17.10
C LEU A 66 6.74 8.10 -16.36
N SER A 67 5.89 8.77 -17.13
CA SER A 67 4.76 9.50 -16.56
C SER A 67 3.76 8.54 -15.91
N ASP A 68 3.21 8.95 -14.77
CA ASP A 68 2.12 8.24 -14.12
C ASP A 68 0.82 8.33 -14.96
N GLU A 69 0.75 9.29 -15.89
CA GLU A 69 -0.38 9.52 -16.80
C GLU A 69 -0.07 9.11 -18.24
N ALA A 70 0.99 8.32 -18.46
CA ALA A 70 1.30 7.78 -19.78
C ALA A 70 0.17 6.86 -20.29
N ASP A 71 -0.04 6.84 -21.61
CA ASP A 71 -1.05 5.98 -22.25
C ASP A 71 -0.75 4.48 -22.10
N GLU A 72 0.51 4.11 -21.90
CA GLU A 72 0.95 2.73 -21.66
C GLU A 72 1.55 2.63 -20.26
N GLY A 73 1.08 1.65 -19.50
CA GLY A 73 1.59 1.27 -18.20
C GLY A 73 2.17 -0.13 -18.22
N MET A 74 2.79 -0.53 -17.11
CA MET A 74 3.39 -1.85 -16.98
C MET A 74 3.32 -2.43 -15.57
N ILE A 75 3.22 -3.75 -15.51
CA ILE A 75 3.43 -4.57 -14.31
C ILE A 75 4.69 -5.38 -14.54
N LEU A 76 5.60 -5.37 -13.57
CA LEU A 76 6.88 -6.05 -13.67
C LEU A 76 6.96 -7.16 -12.62
N GLU A 77 7.67 -8.23 -12.98
CA GLU A 77 8.16 -9.25 -12.05
C GLU A 77 9.68 -9.04 -11.92
N VAL A 78 10.15 -8.61 -10.74
CA VAL A 78 11.54 -8.14 -10.54
C VAL A 78 12.17 -8.71 -9.27
N ASP A 79 13.51 -8.71 -9.23
CA ASP A 79 14.26 -8.87 -8.00
C ASP A 79 14.65 -7.48 -7.45
N LEU A 80 14.44 -7.26 -6.15
CA LEU A 80 14.77 -6.02 -5.45
C LEU A 80 15.70 -6.36 -4.29
N GLU A 81 16.89 -5.76 -4.28
CA GLU A 81 17.75 -5.74 -3.10
C GLU A 81 17.24 -4.69 -2.12
N TYR A 82 17.28 -5.03 -0.83
CA TYR A 82 16.94 -4.15 0.29
C TYR A 82 18.21 -3.81 1.08
N PRO A 83 18.90 -2.71 0.72
CA PRO A 83 20.20 -2.39 1.30
C PRO A 83 20.15 -2.24 2.82
N ALA A 84 21.17 -2.78 3.50
CA ALA A 84 21.26 -2.80 4.96
C ALA A 84 21.27 -1.39 5.57
N GLU A 85 21.83 -0.41 4.85
CA GLU A 85 21.84 1.01 5.23
C GLU A 85 20.43 1.62 5.38
N LEU A 86 19.40 1.02 4.77
CA LEU A 86 18.01 1.48 4.88
C LEU A 86 17.25 0.83 6.04
N HIS A 87 17.81 -0.18 6.69
CA HIS A 87 17.06 -1.00 7.67
C HIS A 87 16.61 -0.17 8.88
N GLU A 88 17.48 0.69 9.40
CA GLU A 88 17.13 1.61 10.48
C GLU A 88 16.06 2.62 10.05
N LEU A 89 16.22 3.23 8.86
CA LEU A 89 15.30 4.25 8.35
C LEU A 89 13.90 3.67 8.07
N HIS A 90 13.84 2.43 7.57
CA HIS A 90 12.60 1.79 7.16
C HIS A 90 12.05 0.82 8.21
N ASN A 91 12.65 0.72 9.40
CA ASN A 91 12.26 -0.24 10.42
C ASN A 91 10.77 -0.15 10.79
N ASP A 92 10.23 1.07 10.83
CA ASP A 92 8.83 1.33 11.15
C ASP A 92 7.87 1.05 9.99
N LEU A 93 8.30 1.32 8.75
CA LEU A 93 7.51 1.11 7.53
C LEU A 93 8.33 0.47 6.41
N PRO A 94 8.63 -0.84 6.52
CA PRO A 94 9.25 -1.55 5.41
C PRO A 94 8.31 -1.54 4.19
N VAL A 95 8.87 -1.17 3.04
CA VAL A 95 8.17 -1.23 1.75
C VAL A 95 8.19 -2.64 1.14
N ALA A 96 7.43 -2.84 0.06
CA ALA A 96 7.32 -4.11 -0.66
C ALA A 96 6.92 -5.30 0.24
N PRO A 97 5.75 -5.26 0.91
CA PRO A 97 5.31 -6.35 1.76
C PRO A 97 5.04 -7.63 0.94
N GLU A 98 5.25 -8.78 1.56
CA GLU A 98 5.11 -10.10 0.93
C GLU A 98 4.09 -10.94 1.68
N GLN A 99 3.37 -11.79 0.95
CA GLN A 99 2.49 -12.78 1.56
C GLN A 99 3.34 -13.97 2.01
N MET A 100 3.54 -14.11 3.32
CA MET A 100 4.35 -15.20 3.87
C MET A 100 3.79 -15.76 5.18
N LYS A 101 4.27 -16.93 5.60
CA LYS A 101 3.94 -17.56 6.88
C LYS A 101 5.02 -17.23 7.89
N VAL A 102 4.62 -16.72 9.06
CA VAL A 102 5.54 -16.43 10.16
C VAL A 102 5.99 -17.75 10.78
N GLN A 103 7.27 -18.02 10.70
CA GLN A 103 7.88 -19.18 11.35
C GLN A 103 8.27 -18.83 12.79
N PHE A 104 8.32 -19.84 13.67
CA PHE A 104 8.65 -19.61 15.08
C PHE A 104 10.03 -18.95 15.27
N ASN A 105 11.00 -19.28 14.42
CA ASN A 105 12.34 -18.68 14.44
C ASN A 105 12.37 -17.19 14.02
N MET A 106 11.32 -16.68 13.38
CA MET A 106 11.18 -15.27 13.01
C MET A 106 10.64 -14.41 14.18
N LEU A 107 10.16 -15.05 15.25
CA LEU A 107 9.62 -14.35 16.41
C LEU A 107 10.75 -13.77 17.26
N SER A 108 10.52 -12.60 17.85
CA SER A 108 11.45 -12.03 18.84
C SER A 108 11.63 -12.99 20.04
N PRO A 109 12.78 -12.96 20.74
CA PRO A 109 12.98 -13.77 21.95
C PRO A 109 11.90 -13.53 23.01
N TYR A 110 11.38 -12.31 23.11
CA TYR A 110 10.25 -11.98 23.99
C TYR A 110 8.96 -12.71 23.56
N SER A 111 8.62 -12.64 22.27
CA SER A 111 7.44 -13.29 21.72
C SER A 111 7.50 -14.82 21.87
N GLN A 112 8.68 -15.41 21.68
CA GLN A 112 8.91 -16.85 21.90
C GLN A 112 8.67 -17.23 23.36
N ARG A 113 9.21 -16.45 24.32
CA ARG A 113 8.98 -16.67 25.76
C ARG A 113 7.52 -16.50 26.16
N ALA A 114 6.83 -15.51 25.59
CA ALA A 114 5.42 -15.25 25.86
C ALA A 114 4.49 -16.31 25.25
N ALA A 115 4.90 -16.99 24.18
CA ALA A 115 4.13 -18.06 23.55
C ALA A 115 4.07 -19.33 24.43
N ALA A 116 5.15 -19.64 25.17
CA ALA A 116 5.25 -20.84 26.01
C ALA A 116 4.13 -20.98 27.06
N PRO A 117 3.82 -19.98 27.91
CA PRO A 117 2.74 -20.10 28.89
C PRO A 117 1.34 -20.07 28.28
N LEU A 118 1.20 -19.58 27.04
CA LEU A 118 -0.09 -19.40 26.37
C LEU A 118 -0.50 -20.62 25.51
N ASN A 119 0.31 -21.69 25.48
CA ASN A 119 0.10 -22.87 24.62
C ASN A 119 -0.19 -22.50 23.15
N VAL A 120 0.41 -21.41 22.65
CA VAL A 120 0.21 -20.98 21.26
C VAL A 120 0.88 -22.01 20.37
N SER A 121 0.11 -22.62 19.46
CA SER A 121 0.66 -23.65 18.57
C SER A 121 1.77 -23.04 17.71
N ASN A 122 2.89 -23.76 17.57
CA ASN A 122 4.02 -23.34 16.73
C ASN A 122 3.72 -23.40 15.22
N ASN A 123 2.50 -23.80 14.84
CA ASN A 123 2.07 -24.00 13.45
C ASN A 123 1.14 -22.86 13.00
N TYR A 124 1.72 -21.68 12.79
CA TYR A 124 1.02 -20.56 12.14
C TYR A 124 0.78 -20.89 10.66
N ASN A 125 -0.28 -21.64 10.36
CA ASN A 125 -0.55 -22.09 8.99
C ASN A 125 -1.22 -21.02 8.10
N VAL A 126 -1.35 -19.78 8.61
CA VAL A 126 -2.01 -18.68 7.90
C VAL A 126 -0.97 -17.77 7.29
N SER A 127 -1.01 -17.61 5.97
CA SER A 127 -0.20 -16.61 5.27
C SER A 127 -0.74 -15.21 5.57
N LYS A 128 0.15 -14.28 5.94
CA LYS A 128 -0.18 -12.88 6.19
C LYS A 128 0.63 -12.00 5.24
N LEU A 129 0.10 -10.83 4.90
CA LEU A 129 0.87 -9.80 4.22
C LEU A 129 1.78 -9.11 5.25
N ILE A 130 3.09 -9.28 5.10
CA ILE A 130 4.08 -8.89 6.10
C ILE A 130 5.07 -7.91 5.48
N PRO A 131 5.17 -6.67 5.98
CA PRO A 131 6.29 -5.79 5.66
C PRO A 131 7.55 -6.36 6.30
N ASN A 132 8.62 -6.47 5.53
CA ASN A 132 9.89 -7.01 5.98
C ASN A 132 11.07 -6.40 5.19
N LEU A 133 12.25 -6.37 5.80
CA LEU A 133 13.46 -5.73 5.27
C LEU A 133 14.34 -6.69 4.43
N ASN A 134 13.82 -7.87 4.06
CA ASN A 134 14.58 -8.82 3.24
C ASN A 134 14.58 -8.39 1.76
N ASP A 135 15.53 -8.90 0.99
CA ASP A 135 15.48 -8.85 -0.47
C ASP A 135 14.20 -9.50 -1.01
N LYS A 136 13.72 -8.99 -2.14
CA LYS A 136 12.53 -9.49 -2.83
C LYS A 136 12.95 -10.24 -4.07
N CYS A 137 12.44 -11.46 -4.21
CA CYS A 137 12.69 -12.30 -5.38
C CYS A 137 11.40 -12.46 -6.17
N ARG A 138 11.45 -12.22 -7.48
CA ARG A 138 10.31 -12.35 -8.41
C ARG A 138 9.06 -11.59 -7.92
N TYR A 139 9.28 -10.43 -7.34
CA TYR A 139 8.23 -9.57 -6.79
C TYR A 139 7.42 -8.96 -7.92
N ILE A 140 6.10 -9.13 -7.87
CA ILE A 140 5.17 -8.61 -8.89
C ILE A 140 4.60 -7.28 -8.41
N LEU A 141 4.82 -6.22 -9.19
CA LEU A 141 4.34 -4.89 -8.84
C LEU A 141 4.03 -4.01 -10.05
N HIS A 142 3.17 -3.02 -9.82
CA HIS A 142 2.92 -1.95 -10.78
C HIS A 142 4.12 -1.00 -10.86
N TYR A 143 4.41 -0.46 -12.04
CA TYR A 143 5.58 0.41 -12.25
C TYR A 143 5.63 1.62 -11.31
N ARG A 144 4.48 2.21 -10.96
CA ARG A 144 4.41 3.32 -9.98
C ARG A 144 4.94 2.92 -8.59
N ASN A 145 4.65 1.70 -8.15
CA ASN A 145 5.19 1.20 -6.88
C ASN A 145 6.69 0.94 -7.00
N LEU A 146 7.14 0.41 -8.15
CA LEU A 146 8.57 0.24 -8.42
C LEU A 146 9.31 1.58 -8.39
N LYS A 147 8.78 2.63 -9.03
CA LYS A 147 9.32 4.00 -8.96
C LYS A 147 9.45 4.48 -7.51
N LEU A 148 8.40 4.30 -6.72
CA LEU A 148 8.42 4.66 -5.30
C LEU A 148 9.53 3.91 -4.55
N TYR A 149 9.64 2.59 -4.74
CA TYR A 149 10.63 1.78 -4.03
C TYR A 149 12.06 2.13 -4.43
N LEU A 150 12.31 2.38 -5.72
CA LEU A 150 13.60 2.85 -6.22
C LEU A 150 13.97 4.23 -5.63
N ASN A 151 13.01 5.15 -5.56
CA ASN A 151 13.20 6.47 -4.94
C ASN A 151 13.46 6.39 -3.43
N LEU A 152 12.94 5.36 -2.76
CA LEU A 152 13.21 5.06 -1.36
C LEU A 152 14.52 4.28 -1.17
N GLY A 153 15.27 3.99 -2.24
CA GLY A 153 16.62 3.43 -2.18
C GLY A 153 16.72 1.92 -2.38
N LEU A 154 15.61 1.20 -2.63
CA LEU A 154 15.71 -0.21 -3.04
C LEU A 154 16.41 -0.29 -4.40
N LYS A 155 17.17 -1.36 -4.64
CA LYS A 155 17.91 -1.53 -5.90
C LYS A 155 17.27 -2.64 -6.71
N MET A 156 16.85 -2.34 -7.93
CA MET A 156 16.37 -3.36 -8.86
C MET A 156 17.56 -4.09 -9.47
N THR A 157 17.65 -5.40 -9.24
CA THR A 157 18.79 -6.22 -9.69
C THR A 157 18.47 -7.03 -10.93
N LYS A 158 17.18 -7.40 -11.13
CA LYS A 158 16.76 -8.19 -12.29
C LYS A 158 15.31 -7.96 -12.65
N ILE A 159 15.01 -7.95 -13.94
CA ILE A 159 13.64 -8.02 -14.47
C ILE A 159 13.42 -9.41 -15.08
N HIS A 160 12.40 -10.12 -14.61
CA HIS A 160 12.03 -11.45 -15.10
C HIS A 160 10.96 -11.40 -16.18
N LYS A 161 9.95 -10.53 -15.99
CA LYS A 161 8.83 -10.37 -16.93
C LYS A 161 8.27 -8.96 -16.86
N ILE A 162 7.72 -8.51 -17.98
CA ILE A 162 6.99 -7.24 -18.08
C ILE A 162 5.69 -7.48 -18.81
N LEU A 163 4.58 -7.11 -18.17
CA LEU A 163 3.25 -7.06 -18.76
C LEU A 163 2.90 -5.59 -19.05
N LEU A 164 2.83 -5.25 -20.33
CA LEU A 164 2.42 -3.92 -20.82
C LEU A 164 0.91 -3.88 -21.01
N PHE A 165 0.31 -2.70 -20.83
CA PHE A 165 -1.12 -2.46 -21.07
C PHE A 165 -1.39 -1.00 -21.37
N LYS A 166 -2.50 -0.72 -22.08
CA LYS A 166 -3.04 0.62 -22.15
C LYS A 166 -3.72 0.99 -20.83
N GLN A 167 -3.55 2.24 -20.41
CA GLN A 167 -4.17 2.78 -19.21
C GLN A 167 -4.79 4.15 -19.47
N GLU A 168 -5.87 4.44 -18.76
CA GLU A 168 -6.62 5.69 -18.88
C GLU A 168 -7.36 5.99 -17.57
N PRO A 169 -7.69 7.26 -17.27
CA PRO A 169 -8.38 7.64 -16.05
C PRO A 169 -9.90 7.44 -16.20
N TRP A 170 -10.33 6.28 -16.66
CA TRP A 170 -11.72 6.02 -17.11
C TRP A 170 -12.75 6.15 -15.97
N LEU A 171 -12.36 5.93 -14.71
CA LEU A 171 -13.22 6.13 -13.54
C LEU A 171 -13.26 7.57 -13.04
N ARG A 172 -12.36 8.45 -13.49
CA ARG A 172 -12.19 9.81 -12.92
C ARG A 172 -13.48 10.62 -13.00
N ALA A 173 -14.16 10.61 -14.15
CA ALA A 173 -15.42 11.34 -14.32
C ALA A 173 -16.51 10.84 -13.38
N TYR A 174 -16.64 9.51 -13.22
CA TYR A 174 -17.60 8.88 -12.33
C TYR A 174 -17.35 9.22 -10.85
N ILE A 175 -16.09 9.12 -10.40
CA ILE A 175 -15.72 9.44 -9.01
C ILE A 175 -15.92 10.94 -8.72
N ASN A 176 -15.56 11.82 -9.67
CA ASN A 176 -15.79 13.25 -9.54
C ASN A 176 -17.28 13.57 -9.40
N PHE A 177 -18.11 12.95 -10.22
CA PHE A 177 -19.56 13.10 -10.15
C PHE A 177 -20.10 12.70 -8.78
N ASN A 178 -19.80 11.49 -8.30
CA ASN A 178 -20.28 11.02 -7.00
C ASN A 178 -19.74 11.88 -5.83
N THR A 179 -18.50 12.36 -5.92
CA THR A 179 -17.91 13.24 -4.91
C THR A 179 -18.63 14.58 -4.85
N ASN A 180 -18.97 15.16 -6.00
CA ASN A 180 -19.75 16.40 -6.08
C ASN A 180 -21.18 16.19 -5.56
N MET A 181 -21.83 15.09 -5.92
CA MET A 181 -23.16 14.76 -5.42
C MET A 181 -23.16 14.57 -3.89
N ARG A 182 -22.15 13.88 -3.35
CA ARG A 182 -21.97 13.73 -1.89
C ARG A 182 -21.74 15.06 -1.18
N LYS A 183 -20.98 15.97 -1.79
CA LYS A 183 -20.72 17.31 -1.25
C LYS A 183 -22.00 18.15 -1.19
N ASN A 184 -22.86 18.04 -2.20
CA ASN A 184 -24.12 18.79 -2.31
C ASN A 184 -25.29 18.17 -1.52
N ALA A 185 -25.15 16.93 -1.07
CA ALA A 185 -26.18 16.24 -0.30
C ALA A 185 -26.45 16.92 1.04
N THR A 186 -27.73 17.18 1.34
CA THR A 186 -28.17 17.86 2.57
C THR A 186 -28.55 16.90 3.69
N ASN A 187 -28.92 15.66 3.35
CA ASN A 187 -29.30 14.62 4.31
C ASN A 187 -28.23 13.51 4.41
N SER A 188 -28.29 12.73 5.48
CA SER A 188 -27.34 11.63 5.74
C SER A 188 -27.49 10.48 4.73
N PHE A 189 -28.72 10.15 4.35
CA PHE A 189 -29.00 9.07 3.41
C PHE A 189 -28.28 9.27 2.06
N ASP A 190 -28.42 10.44 1.44
CA ASP A 190 -27.77 10.76 0.17
C ASP A 190 -26.24 10.76 0.31
N LYS A 191 -25.70 11.28 1.42
CA LYS A 191 -24.25 11.26 1.68
C LYS A 191 -23.71 9.84 1.72
N ASP A 192 -24.44 8.93 2.37
CA ASP A 192 -24.06 7.52 2.48
C ASP A 192 -24.25 6.78 1.15
N PHE A 193 -25.31 7.09 0.39
CA PHE A 193 -25.54 6.55 -0.95
C PHE A 193 -24.38 6.88 -1.89
N TRP A 194 -23.99 8.15 -2.01
CA TRP A 194 -22.89 8.55 -2.91
C TRP A 194 -21.53 8.02 -2.46
N LYS A 195 -21.32 7.85 -1.14
CA LYS A 195 -20.15 7.16 -0.59
C LYS A 195 -20.14 5.68 -1.01
N LEU A 196 -21.28 5.00 -0.92
CA LEU A 196 -21.42 3.61 -1.31
C LEU A 196 -21.15 3.42 -2.81
N MET A 197 -21.64 4.32 -3.67
CA MET A 197 -21.40 4.25 -5.12
C MET A 197 -19.90 4.24 -5.47
N ASN A 198 -19.08 5.03 -4.78
CA ASN A 198 -17.63 4.96 -4.95
C ASN A 198 -17.06 3.63 -4.44
N ASN A 199 -17.39 3.22 -3.20
CA ASN A 199 -16.81 2.02 -2.60
C ASN A 199 -17.23 0.72 -3.29
N ALA A 200 -18.45 0.65 -3.82
CA ALA A 200 -18.99 -0.52 -4.49
C ALA A 200 -18.24 -0.85 -5.79
N VAL A 201 -17.86 0.18 -6.57
CA VAL A 201 -17.07 -0.01 -7.80
C VAL A 201 -15.72 -0.66 -7.49
N PHE A 202 -15.02 -0.17 -6.46
CA PHE A 202 -13.77 -0.77 -6.01
C PHE A 202 -13.97 -2.25 -5.64
N GLY A 203 -14.95 -2.54 -4.78
CA GLY A 203 -15.24 -3.91 -4.35
C GLY A 203 -15.59 -4.83 -5.52
N LYS A 204 -16.35 -4.33 -6.51
CA LYS A 204 -16.72 -5.09 -7.70
C LYS A 204 -15.51 -5.41 -8.59
N SER A 205 -14.56 -4.49 -8.71
CA SER A 205 -13.34 -4.67 -9.51
C SER A 205 -12.37 -5.71 -8.92
N MET A 206 -12.42 -5.93 -7.60
CA MET A 206 -11.57 -6.89 -6.88
C MET A 206 -12.26 -8.25 -6.65
N GLU A 207 -13.47 -8.41 -7.17
CA GLU A 207 -14.26 -9.61 -6.96
C GLU A 207 -13.63 -10.83 -7.66
N ASN A 208 -13.38 -11.91 -6.90
CA ASN A 208 -12.91 -13.16 -7.47
C ASN A 208 -14.07 -13.91 -8.15
N VAL A 209 -14.15 -13.77 -9.47
CA VAL A 209 -15.17 -14.43 -10.31
C VAL A 209 -14.82 -15.87 -10.70
N ARG A 210 -13.60 -16.36 -10.41
CA ARG A 210 -13.15 -17.70 -10.85
C ARG A 210 -14.00 -18.82 -10.25
N ASN A 211 -14.50 -18.65 -9.03
CA ASN A 211 -15.36 -19.64 -8.38
C ASN A 211 -16.82 -19.62 -8.89
N ARG A 212 -17.16 -18.71 -9.81
CA ARG A 212 -18.50 -18.61 -10.41
C ARG A 212 -18.57 -19.19 -11.82
N LEU A 213 -17.42 -19.55 -12.36
CA LEU A 213 -17.28 -20.15 -13.67
C LEU A 213 -16.86 -21.61 -13.43
N ASN A 214 -17.70 -22.58 -13.83
CA ASN A 214 -17.22 -23.94 -14.02
C ASN A 214 -16.34 -23.92 -15.26
N VAL A 215 -15.02 -23.83 -15.05
CA VAL A 215 -14.01 -23.98 -16.10
C VAL A 215 -13.66 -25.45 -16.24
#